data_AF-A0A520B9T3-F1
#
_entry.id   AF-A0A520B9T3-F1
#
_cell.length_a   1.000
_cell.length_b   1.000
_cell.length_c   1.000
_cell.angle_alpha   90.00
_cell.angle_beta   90.00
_cell.angle_gamma   90.00
#
_symmetry.space_group_name_H-M   'P 1'
#
loop_
_entity.id
_entity.type
_entity.pdbx_description
1 polymer ?
#
loop_
_entity_poly.entity_id
_entity_poly.type
_entity_poly.pdbx_seq_one_letter_code
_entity_poly.pdbx_strand_id
1 'polypeptide(L)' 'MLFVLCCTQLQAQKIGLVFSGGGAKGLAHIGTLKALEENHIPIDYVTGTSMGGIVG' A
#
# COMPACT_ATOMS: atom_id res chain seq x y z
N MET A 1 28.35 -19.49 -19.43
CA MET A 1 28.52 -18.21 -18.70
C MET A 1 27.40 -17.18 -18.95
N LEU A 2 26.46 -17.40 -19.88
CA LEU A 2 25.33 -16.48 -20.11
C LEU A 2 24.08 -16.75 -19.23
N PHE A 3 24.00 -17.93 -18.60
CA PHE A 3 22.83 -18.36 -17.82
C PHE A 3 22.78 -17.81 -16.38
N VAL A 4 23.88 -17.27 -15.84
CA VAL A 4 23.99 -16.87 -14.43
C VAL A 4 23.51 -15.44 -14.18
N LEU A 5 23.47 -14.59 -15.22
CA LEU A 5 23.11 -13.16 -15.10
C LEU A 5 21.59 -12.90 -15.03
N CYS A 6 20.73 -13.88 -15.30
CA CYS A 6 19.27 -13.72 -15.22
C CYS A 6 18.72 -13.86 -13.79
N CYS A 7 19.55 -14.28 -12.83
CA CYS A 7 19.12 -14.63 -11.47
C CYS A 7 19.16 -13.46 -10.46
N THR A 8 19.52 -12.24 -10.88
CA THR A 8 19.27 -11.06 -10.05
C THR A 8 17.79 -10.74 -10.14
N GLN A 9 17.00 -11.48 -9.36
CA GLN A 9 15.60 -11.23 -9.08
C GLN A 9 15.47 -9.74 -8.74
N LEU A 10 14.92 -8.95 -9.66
CA LEU A 10 14.49 -7.59 -9.41
C LEU A 10 13.44 -7.68 -8.28
N GLN A 11 13.88 -7.54 -7.03
CA GLN A 11 12.96 -7.44 -5.92
C GLN A 11 12.18 -6.15 -6.13
N ALA A 12 10.92 -6.27 -6.55
CA ALA A 12 10.01 -5.15 -6.65
C ALA A 12 10.00 -4.41 -5.30
N GLN A 13 10.06 -3.08 -5.34
CA GLN A 13 10.04 -2.29 -4.13
C GLN A 13 8.67 -2.46 -3.47
N LYS A 14 8.66 -2.93 -2.23
CA LYS A 14 7.42 -3.12 -1.48
C LYS A 14 6.91 -1.77 -0.97
N ILE A 15 5.60 -1.57 -1.00
CA ILE A 15 4.93 -0.35 -0.59
C ILE A 15 4.03 -0.66 0.61
N GLY A 16 4.27 0.04 1.73
CA GLY A 16 3.42 0.00 2.91
C GLY A 16 2.57 1.25 3.02
N LEU A 17 1.26 1.08 3.21
CA LEU A 17 0.29 2.14 3.45
C LEU A 17 -0.06 2.21 4.94
N VAL A 18 -0.02 3.41 5.52
CA VAL A 18 -0.31 3.62 6.94
C VAL A 18 -1.42 4.65 7.10
N PHE A 19 -2.52 4.27 7.74
CA PHE A 19 -3.61 5.19 8.07
C PHE A 19 -3.63 5.58 9.54
N SER A 20 -3.55 6.89 9.77
CA SER A 20 -3.76 7.44 11.12
C SER A 20 -5.21 7.29 11.57
N GLY A 21 -5.44 7.32 12.88
CA GLY A 21 -6.77 7.40 13.47
C GLY A 21 -7.43 8.77 13.25
N GLY A 22 -8.74 8.84 13.45
CA GLY A 22 -9.48 10.10 13.26
C GLY A 22 -10.98 10.05 13.50
N GLY A 23 -11.50 8.99 14.13
CA GLY A 23 -12.94 8.79 14.31
C GLY A 23 -13.69 8.84 12.97
N ALA A 24 -14.87 9.46 12.95
CA ALA A 24 -15.70 9.55 11.75
C ALA A 24 -14.99 10.17 10.52
N LYS A 25 -14.00 11.05 10.73
CA LYS A 25 -13.20 11.63 9.64
C LYS A 25 -12.32 10.60 8.91
N GLY A 26 -12.07 9.44 9.53
CA GLY A 26 -11.31 8.34 8.94
C GLY A 26 -11.95 7.76 7.67
N LEU A 27 -13.24 8.03 7.41
CA LEU A 27 -13.89 7.65 6.14
C LEU A 27 -13.23 8.31 4.92
N ALA A 28 -12.53 9.44 5.10
CA ALA A 28 -11.76 10.08 4.03
C ALA A 28 -10.65 9.16 3.47
N HIS A 29 -10.15 8.20 4.27
CA HIS A 29 -9.16 7.22 3.82
C HIS A 29 -9.66 6.33 2.67
N ILE A 30 -10.99 6.15 2.53
CA ILE A 30 -11.59 5.44 1.39
C ILE A 30 -11.27 6.17 0.07
N GLY A 31 -11.32 7.50 0.07
CA GLY A 31 -10.96 8.31 -1.09
C GLY A 31 -9.49 8.15 -1.47
N THR A 32 -8.61 8.05 -0.46
CA THR A 32 -7.19 7.76 -0.67
C THR A 32 -6.99 6.39 -1.31
N LEU A 33 -7.64 5.34 -0.80
CA LEU A 33 -7.56 3.99 -1.40
C LEU A 33 -8.01 3.99 -2.86
N LYS A 34 -9.14 4.65 -3.14
CA LYS A 34 -9.66 4.76 -4.51
C LYS A 34 -8.69 5.48 -5.44
N ALA A 35 -8.08 6.57 -4.99
CA ALA A 35 -7.09 7.28 -5.79
C ALA A 35 -5.83 6.42 -6.05
N LEU A 36 -5.38 5.64 -5.07
CA LEU A 36 -4.24 4.72 -5.24
C LEU A 36 -4.55 3.61 -6.25
N GLU A 37 -5.77 3.06 -6.20
CA GLU A 37 -6.27 2.07 -7.17
C GLU A 37 -6.35 2.64 -8.59
N GLU A 38 -6.95 3.82 -8.76
CA GLU A 38 -7.06 4.52 -10.06
C GLU A 38 -5.68 4.83 -10.68
N ASN A 39 -4.66 5.05 -9.85
CA ASN A 39 -3.29 5.30 -10.28
C ASN A 39 -2.43 4.03 -10.37
N HIS A 40 -3.02 2.85 -10.18
CA HIS A 40 -2.33 1.55 -10.26
C HIS A 40 -1.11 1.46 -9.33
N ILE A 41 -1.19 2.08 -8.14
CA ILE A 41 -0.12 2.01 -7.15
C ILE A 41 -0.23 0.68 -6.38
N PRO A 42 0.76 -0.23 -6.48
CA PRO A 42 0.71 -1.51 -5.79
C PRO A 42 0.95 -1.30 -4.30
N ILE A 43 0.11 -1.89 -3.43
CA ILE A 43 0.24 -1.81 -1.98
C ILE A 43 0.41 -3.22 -1.43
N ASP A 44 1.55 -3.48 -0.80
CA ASP A 44 1.89 -4.80 -0.27
C ASP A 44 1.45 -4.98 1.19
N TYR A 45 1.39 -3.87 1.93
CA TYR A 45 1.04 -3.87 3.34
C TYR A 45 0.15 -2.69 3.67
N VAL A 46 -0.87 -2.93 4.51
CA VAL A 46 -1.70 -1.87 5.08
C VAL A 46 -1.69 -2.01 6.60
N THR A 47 -1.60 -0.88 7.29
CA THR A 47 -1.75 -0.81 8.75
C THR A 47 -2.41 0.50 9.14
N GLY A 48 -3.07 0.52 10.29
CA GLY A 48 -3.69 1.74 10.78
C GLY A 48 -4.18 1.66 12.20
N THR A 49 -4.49 2.83 12.76
CA THR A 49 -4.94 2.98 14.16
C THR A 49 -6.43 3.36 14.20
N SER A 50 -7.23 2.67 15.02
CA SER A 50 -8.67 2.94 15.18
C SER A 50 -9.37 2.94 13.82
N MET A 51 -10.06 4.03 13.44
CA MET A 51 -10.74 4.15 12.15
C MET A 51 -9.80 4.00 10.94
N GLY A 52 -8.51 4.33 11.08
CA GLY A 52 -7.52 4.06 10.03
C GLY A 52 -7.28 2.55 9.81
N GLY A 53 -7.34 1.74 10.86
CA GLY A 53 -7.21 0.28 10.77
C GLY A 53 -8.53 -0.46 10.50
N ILE A 54 -9.67 0.25 10.51
CA ILE A 54 -10.96 -0.30 10.07
C ILE A 54 -11.13 -0.12 8.56
N VAL A 55 -10.67 1.02 8.03
CA VAL A 55 -10.79 1.36 6.61
C VAL A 55 -9.65 0.79 5.78
N GLY A 56 -8.42 0.84 6.28
CA GLY A 56 -7.25 0.24 5.64
C GLY A 56 -7.21 -1.26 5.82
#